data_AF-A0A7Z7FBY9-F1
#
_entry.id   AF-A0A7Z7FBY9-F1
#
_cell.length_a   1.000
_cell.length_b   1.000
_cell.length_c   1.000
_cell.angle_alpha   90.00
_cell.angle_beta   90.00
_cell.angle_gamma   90.00
#
_symmetry.space_group_name_H-M   'P 1'
#
loop_
_entity.id
_entity.type
_entity.pdbx_description
1 polymer ?
#
loop_
_entity_poly.entity_id
_entity_poly.type
_entity_poly.pdbx_seq_one_letter_code
_entity_poly.pdbx_strand_id
1 'polypeptide(L)'
;MDDIFGEPIYTYTSEQAADDGILFDIIQVNPEWAKGLFRYVTMNLMEHGYLNDKEINIPNLMDLLVQSTIIIRDASNGFKDKPDTFYSGDIELPSGRQQKIYISMNEIGKFTIMLPEDY
;
A
#
# COMPACT_ATOMS: atom_id res chain seq x y z
N MET A 1 30.08 -32.31 7.02
CA MET A 1 28.67 -31.96 7.28
C MET A 1 28.48 -30.62 6.61
N ASP A 2 27.89 -30.67 5.42
CA ASP A 2 27.61 -29.51 4.59
C ASP A 2 26.35 -28.84 5.11
N ASP A 3 26.49 -27.83 5.95
CA ASP A 3 25.40 -26.88 6.24
C ASP A 3 25.56 -25.70 5.28
N ILE A 4 25.30 -25.96 4.00
CA ILE A 4 25.05 -24.91 3.01
C ILE A 4 23.59 -24.47 3.24
N PHE A 5 23.38 -23.67 4.30
CA PHE A 5 22.18 -22.85 4.38
C PHE A 5 22.34 -21.78 3.31
N GLY A 6 21.64 -21.97 2.18
CA GLY A 6 21.53 -20.95 1.14
C GLY A 6 20.99 -19.67 1.79
N GLU A 7 21.87 -18.68 1.92
CA GLU A 7 21.46 -17.31 2.23
C GLU A 7 20.37 -16.92 1.23
N PRO A 8 19.29 -16.22 1.63
CA PRO A 8 18.31 -15.73 0.68
C PRO A 8 19.04 -14.90 -0.37
N ILE A 9 19.14 -15.46 -1.57
CA ILE A 9 19.81 -14.87 -2.72
C ILE A 9 18.88 -13.76 -3.20
N TYR A 10 19.10 -12.54 -2.67
CA TYR A 10 18.41 -11.30 -3.03
C TYR A 10 16.93 -11.21 -2.58
N THR A 11 16.69 -10.50 -1.48
CA THR A 11 15.34 -10.07 -1.09
C THR A 11 14.99 -8.79 -1.87
N TYR A 12 14.00 -8.88 -2.76
CA TYR A 12 13.46 -7.72 -3.46
C TYR A 12 12.69 -6.83 -2.48
N THR A 13 13.11 -5.58 -2.30
CA THR A 13 12.53 -4.67 -1.31
C THR A 13 11.40 -3.83 -1.90
N SER A 14 10.54 -3.26 -1.03
CA SER A 14 9.49 -2.35 -1.49
C SER A 14 10.08 -1.07 -2.10
N GLU A 15 11.26 -0.64 -1.64
CA GLU A 15 12.00 0.47 -2.23
C GLU A 15 12.47 0.15 -3.66
N GLN A 16 13.02 -1.05 -3.90
CA GLN A 16 13.37 -1.50 -5.25
C GLN A 16 12.14 -1.60 -6.15
N ALA A 17 11.01 -2.07 -5.62
CA ALA A 17 9.74 -2.08 -6.33
C ALA A 17 9.25 -0.67 -6.69
N ALA A 18 9.55 0.33 -5.88
CA ALA A 18 9.23 1.72 -6.19
C ALA A 18 10.15 2.28 -7.28
N ASP A 19 11.45 1.98 -7.22
CA ASP A 19 12.43 2.37 -8.24
C ASP A 19 12.10 1.76 -9.62
N ASP A 20 11.63 0.51 -9.64
CA ASP A 20 11.21 -0.20 -10.85
C ASP A 20 9.80 0.19 -11.34
N GLY A 21 9.12 1.10 -10.63
CA GLY A 21 7.80 1.60 -11.02
C GLY A 21 6.68 0.59 -10.84
N ILE A 22 6.83 -0.38 -9.94
CA ILE A 22 5.77 -1.31 -9.52
C ILE A 22 4.97 -0.70 -8.37
N LEU A 23 5.66 -0.02 -7.45
CA LEU A 23 5.06 0.70 -6.33
C LEU A 23 5.17 2.22 -6.54
N PHE A 24 4.11 2.92 -6.16
CA PHE A 24 4.09 4.35 -6.03
C PHE A 24 4.37 4.76 -4.58
N ASP A 25 5.41 5.55 -4.35
CA ASP A 25 5.72 6.10 -3.04
C ASP A 25 4.91 7.38 -2.77
N ILE A 26 3.96 7.30 -1.84
CA ILE A 26 3.04 8.40 -1.57
C ILE A 26 3.73 9.62 -0.97
N ILE A 27 4.92 9.48 -0.37
CA ILE A 27 5.63 10.62 0.22
C ILE A 27 6.22 11.56 -0.84
N GLN A 28 6.32 11.11 -2.09
CA GLN A 28 6.69 11.97 -3.22
C GLN A 28 5.64 13.06 -3.46
N VAL A 29 4.38 12.81 -3.07
CA VAL A 29 3.29 13.79 -3.12
C VAL A 29 3.36 14.74 -1.93
N ASN A 30 3.53 14.19 -0.73
CA ASN A 30 3.67 14.97 0.51
C ASN A 30 4.61 14.27 1.51
N PRO A 31 5.81 14.82 1.76
CA PRO A 31 6.79 14.23 2.66
C PRO A 31 6.27 14.01 4.10
N GLU A 32 5.30 14.81 4.56
CA GLU A 32 4.73 14.67 5.91
C GLU A 32 3.98 13.35 6.11
N TRP A 33 3.54 12.71 5.02
CA TRP A 33 2.88 11.40 5.07
C TRP A 33 3.81 10.27 5.51
N ALA A 34 5.13 10.48 5.53
CA ALA A 34 6.08 9.53 6.11
C ALA A 34 5.76 9.19 7.59
N LYS A 35 5.11 10.11 8.32
CA LYS A 35 4.67 9.90 9.71
C LYS A 35 3.42 9.00 9.83
N GLY A 36 2.70 8.78 8.73
CA GLY A 36 1.45 8.01 8.67
C GLY A 36 1.66 6.49 8.64
N LEU A 37 0.56 5.77 8.41
CA LEU A 37 0.52 4.30 8.35
C LEU A 37 1.05 3.75 7.03
N PHE A 38 0.79 4.46 5.93
CA PHE A 38 1.05 3.98 4.57
C PHE A 38 2.36 4.54 4.03
N ARG A 39 2.99 3.77 3.14
CA ARG A 39 4.15 4.22 2.37
C ARG A 39 3.95 4.04 0.87
N TYR A 40 3.39 2.91 0.46
CA TYR A 40 3.31 2.56 -0.95
C TYR A 40 1.89 2.23 -1.38
N VAL A 41 1.64 2.40 -2.67
CA VAL A 41 0.44 1.92 -3.38
C VAL A 41 0.90 1.22 -4.65
N THR A 42 0.32 0.10 -5.07
CA THR A 42 0.72 -0.50 -6.36
C THR A 42 0.35 0.40 -7.54
N MET A 43 1.19 0.43 -8.57
CA MET A 43 0.92 1.23 -9.76
C MET A 43 -0.35 0.77 -10.49
N ASN A 44 -0.64 -0.53 -10.48
CA ASN A 44 -1.88 -1.10 -11.02
C ASN A 44 -3.12 -0.48 -10.32
N LEU A 45 -3.11 -0.34 -8.99
CA LEU A 45 -4.18 0.38 -8.29
C LEU A 45 -4.21 1.86 -8.67
N MET A 46 -3.05 2.51 -8.77
CA MET A 46 -2.97 3.95 -9.13
C MET A 46 -3.60 4.26 -10.50
N GLU A 47 -3.51 3.34 -11.46
CA GLU A 47 -4.12 3.46 -12.80
C GLU A 47 -5.65 3.48 -12.78
N HIS A 48 -6.30 3.14 -11.66
CA HIS A 48 -7.76 3.18 -11.50
C HIS A 48 -8.33 4.58 -11.23
N GLY A 49 -7.66 5.63 -11.72
CA GLY A 49 -8.10 7.03 -11.62
C GLY A 49 -7.44 7.86 -10.52
N TYR A 50 -6.36 7.36 -9.93
CA TYR A 50 -5.50 8.13 -9.02
C TYR A 50 -4.34 8.80 -9.77
N LEU A 51 -4.03 8.33 -10.97
CA LEU A 51 -3.08 8.92 -11.91
C LEU A 51 -3.79 9.32 -13.21
N ASN A 52 -3.67 10.57 -13.64
CA ASN A 52 -4.20 11.09 -14.90
C ASN A 52 -3.06 11.73 -15.71
N ASP A 53 -2.73 11.21 -16.89
CA ASP A 53 -1.70 11.79 -17.77
C ASP A 53 -0.37 12.11 -17.07
N LYS A 54 0.04 11.26 -16.10
CA LYS A 54 1.22 11.37 -15.22
C LYS A 54 1.11 12.39 -14.07
N GLU A 55 -0.05 13.02 -13.90
CA GLU A 55 -0.35 13.84 -12.72
C GLU A 55 -1.16 13.04 -11.70
N ILE A 56 -0.80 13.18 -10.43
CA ILE A 56 -1.50 12.52 -9.33
C ILE A 56 -2.77 13.31 -9.00
N ASN A 57 -3.91 12.62 -9.00
CA ASN A 57 -5.15 13.17 -8.49
C ASN A 57 -5.14 13.08 -6.95
N ILE A 58 -4.61 14.14 -6.31
CA ILE A 58 -4.42 14.21 -4.86
C ILE A 58 -5.73 13.98 -4.08
N PRO A 59 -6.88 14.60 -4.43
CA PRO A 59 -8.15 14.32 -3.76
C PRO A 59 -8.51 12.83 -3.75
N ASN A 60 -8.39 12.15 -4.90
CA ASN A 60 -8.68 10.73 -5.01
C ASN A 60 -7.70 9.90 -4.17
N LEU A 61 -6.41 10.23 -4.22
CA LEU A 61 -5.40 9.52 -3.41
C LEU A 61 -5.66 9.69 -1.91
N MET A 62 -6.01 10.89 -1.47
CA MET A 62 -6.38 11.12 -0.06
C MET A 62 -7.60 10.29 0.34
N ASP A 63 -8.61 10.21 -0.52
CA ASP A 63 -9.79 9.40 -0.26
C ASP A 63 -9.44 7.92 -0.12
N LEU A 64 -8.57 7.38 -0.98
CA LEU A 64 -8.02 6.02 -0.85
C LEU A 64 -7.33 5.80 0.51
N LEU A 65 -6.48 6.75 0.93
CA LEU A 65 -5.79 6.67 2.22
C LEU A 65 -6.77 6.70 3.40
N VAL A 66 -7.84 7.50 3.31
CA VAL A 66 -8.88 7.57 4.34
C VAL A 66 -9.68 6.26 4.39
N GLN A 67 -10.17 5.77 3.26
CA GLN A 67 -10.90 4.50 3.19
C GLN A 67 -10.05 3.33 3.71
N SER A 68 -8.77 3.28 3.34
CA SER A 68 -7.81 2.28 3.83
C SER A 68 -7.57 2.39 5.33
N THR A 69 -7.51 3.61 5.87
CA THR A 69 -7.41 3.85 7.32
C THR A 69 -8.63 3.32 8.05
N ILE A 70 -9.84 3.51 7.49
CA ILE A 70 -11.09 3.00 8.07
C ILE A 70 -11.07 1.47 8.11
N ILE A 71 -10.63 0.80 7.03
CA ILE A 71 -10.49 -0.67 7.00
C ILE A 71 -9.60 -1.17 8.15
N ILE A 72 -8.42 -0.58 8.34
CA ILE A 72 -7.52 -0.95 9.44
C ILE A 72 -8.17 -0.65 10.79
N ARG A 73 -8.79 0.53 10.93
CA ARG A 73 -9.43 0.97 12.18
C ARG A 73 -10.51 0.00 12.62
N ASP A 74 -11.38 -0.41 11.71
CA ASP A 74 -12.52 -1.28 11.99
C ASP A 74 -12.04 -2.70 12.34
N ALA A 75 -11.00 -3.19 11.65
CA ALA A 75 -10.39 -4.48 11.94
C ALA A 75 -9.59 -4.51 13.26
N SER A 76 -9.07 -3.36 13.71
CA SER A 76 -8.20 -3.24 14.90
C SER A 76 -8.89 -2.63 16.13
N ASN A 77 -10.23 -2.69 16.19
CA ASN A 77 -11.03 -2.15 17.30
C ASN A 77 -10.69 -0.68 17.62
N GLY A 78 -10.55 0.14 16.58
CA GLY A 78 -10.17 1.54 16.71
C GLY A 78 -8.68 1.74 17.05
N PHE A 79 -7.80 0.90 16.53
CA PHE A 79 -6.35 0.90 16.79
C PHE A 79 -5.96 0.55 18.24
N LYS A 80 -6.83 -0.13 18.98
CA LYS A 80 -6.52 -0.60 20.35
C LYS A 80 -5.75 -1.91 20.33
N ASP A 81 -5.99 -2.73 19.32
CA ASP A 81 -5.34 -4.02 19.17
C ASP A 81 -3.95 -3.84 18.54
N LYS A 82 -3.08 -4.84 18.75
CA LYS A 82 -1.79 -4.86 18.07
C LYS A 82 -2.05 -4.88 16.55
N PRO A 83 -1.32 -4.09 15.74
CA PRO A 83 -1.47 -4.13 14.29
C PRO A 83 -1.19 -5.54 13.75
N ASP A 84 -2.14 -6.07 12.99
CA ASP A 84 -1.93 -7.21 12.12
C ASP A 84 -1.03 -6.80 10.95
N THR A 85 -0.38 -7.78 10.35
CA THR A 85 0.48 -7.54 9.18
C THR A 85 -0.31 -7.46 7.88
N PHE A 86 -1.61 -7.78 7.90
CA PHE A 86 -2.44 -7.82 6.71
C PHE A 86 -3.89 -7.46 7.03
N TYR A 87 -4.49 -6.66 6.15
CA TYR A 87 -5.90 -6.30 6.16
C TYR A 87 -6.48 -6.38 4.75
N SER A 88 -7.79 -6.54 4.65
CA SER A 88 -8.52 -6.50 3.38
C SER A 88 -9.87 -5.83 3.56
N GLY A 89 -10.32 -5.10 2.56
CA GLY A 89 -11.64 -4.47 2.57
C GLY A 89 -12.03 -3.97 1.19
N ASP A 90 -13.27 -3.50 1.08
CA ASP A 90 -13.79 -2.90 -0.15
C ASP A 90 -13.71 -1.37 -0.06
N ILE A 91 -13.32 -0.74 -1.15
CA ILE A 91 -13.28 0.72 -1.33
C ILE A 91 -14.10 1.14 -2.54
N GLU A 92 -14.50 2.41 -2.58
CA GLU A 92 -15.01 3.04 -3.79
C GLU A 92 -13.85 3.66 -4.59
N LEU A 93 -13.68 3.20 -5.83
CA LEU A 93 -12.72 3.78 -6.78
C LEU A 93 -13.20 5.17 -7.25
N PRO A 94 -12.32 6.00 -7.82
CA PRO A 94 -12.67 7.27 -8.47
C PRO A 94 -13.79 7.17 -9.52
N SER A 95 -13.96 5.99 -10.12
CA SER A 95 -15.04 5.70 -11.07
C SER A 95 -16.41 5.46 -10.42
N GLY A 96 -16.49 5.42 -9.09
CA GLY A 96 -17.68 5.03 -8.31
C GLY A 96 -17.86 3.52 -8.17
N ARG A 97 -16.97 2.70 -8.75
CA ARG A 97 -17.03 1.24 -8.64
C ARG A 97 -16.45 0.77 -7.31
N GLN A 98 -17.09 -0.23 -6.72
CA GLN A 98 -16.53 -0.92 -5.55
C GLN A 98 -15.39 -1.85 -5.98
N GLN A 99 -14.30 -1.86 -5.22
CA GLN A 99 -13.10 -2.64 -5.47
C GLN A 99 -12.56 -3.19 -4.16
N LYS A 100 -12.29 -4.49 -4.11
CA LYS A 100 -11.55 -5.08 -3.00
C LYS A 100 -10.08 -4.67 -3.09
N ILE A 101 -9.48 -4.30 -1.96
CA ILE A 101 -8.04 -4.05 -1.84
C ILE A 101 -7.45 -4.86 -0.70
N TYR A 102 -6.15 -5.10 -0.79
CA TYR A 102 -5.31 -5.63 0.27
C TYR A 102 -4.38 -4.54 0.82
N ILE A 103 -4.10 -4.63 2.11
CA ILE A 103 -3.23 -3.71 2.83
C ILE A 103 -2.25 -4.56 3.62
N SER A 104 -0.97 -4.58 3.22
CA SER A 104 0.04 -5.45 3.81
C SER A 104 1.20 -4.65 4.41
N MET A 105 1.69 -5.08 5.56
CA MET A 105 2.84 -4.47 6.22
C MET A 105 4.13 -4.90 5.49
N ASN A 106 4.93 -3.91 5.11
CA ASN A 106 6.20 -4.11 4.43
C ASN A 106 7.37 -4.21 5.41
N GLU A 107 8.58 -4.38 4.87
CA GLU A 107 9.82 -4.60 5.63
C GLU A 107 10.23 -3.43 6.54
N ILE A 108 9.70 -2.22 6.29
CA ILE A 108 9.95 -1.03 7.12
C ILE A 108 8.83 -0.75 8.14
N GLY A 109 7.88 -1.67 8.30
CA GLY A 109 6.77 -1.55 9.25
C GLY A 109 5.69 -0.54 8.83
N LYS A 110 5.60 -0.23 7.53
CA LYS A 110 4.56 0.60 6.92
C LYS A 110 3.65 -0.25 6.06
N PHE A 111 2.47 0.26 5.72
CA PHE A 111 1.54 -0.47 4.87
C PHE A 111 1.70 -0.11 3.39
N THR A 112 1.56 -1.13 2.54
CA THR A 112 1.38 -1.03 1.09
C THR A 112 -0.07 -1.36 0.76
N ILE A 113 -0.73 -0.51 -0.02
CA ILE A 113 -2.11 -0.71 -0.50
C ILE A 113 -2.06 -1.27 -1.93
N MET A 114 -2.82 -2.32 -2.21
CA MET A 114 -2.74 -3.02 -3.49
C MET A 114 -4.05 -3.67 -3.90
N LEU A 115 -4.18 -3.99 -5.19
CA LEU A 115 -5.22 -4.89 -5.65
C LEU A 115 -4.91 -6.34 -5.23
N PRO A 116 -5.91 -7.21 -5.04
CA PRO A 116 -5.69 -8.60 -4.62
C PRO A 116 -4.76 -9.40 -5.54
N GLU A 117 -4.75 -9.09 -6.83
CA GLU A 117 -3.88 -9.72 -7.84
C GLU A 117 -2.41 -9.28 -7.77
N ASP A 118 -2.10 -8.19 -7.07
CA ASP A 118 -0.73 -7.68 -6.90
C ASP A 118 -0.06 -8.22 -5.62
N TYR A 119 -0.78 -8.99 -4.78
CA TYR A 119 -0.28 -9.57 -3.53
C TYR A 119 0.24 -11.00 -3.71
#